data_AF-A0A3D3LCU8-F1
#
_entry.id   AF-A0A3D3LCU8-F1
#
_cell.length_a   1.000
_cell.length_b   1.000
_cell.length_c   1.000
_cell.angle_alpha   90.00
_cell.angle_beta   90.00
_cell.angle_gamma   90.00
#
_symmetry.space_group_name_H-M   'P 1'
#
loop_
_entity.id
_entity.type
_entity.pdbx_description
1 polymer ?
#
loop_
_entity_poly.entity_id
_entity_poly.type
_entity_poly.pdbx_seq_one_letter_code
_entity_poly.pdbx_strand_id
1 'polypeptide(L)'
;MLVLCACLGLAVGRAGAAGTIFWSSQFQDLLFDSQGQELDHSFAFEIGSFGSFIPTHANMSDWEANWKVFDRAVDGNGWFADDQFFFGAADHNDLGGSDSPAADPLDVFLAGEKAYFWVFNSKALAAGSEWALVTDSDFFSNTGDSWIFEDSSDPLYFGSDWMLEDADEIIVGGLLNVQGDGEFSTLPGAFTLQTAAVPEPGSALLFWLSCSTLLLRRVSKRLGILA
;
A
#
# COMPACT_ATOMS: atom_id res chain seq x y z
N MET A 1 -25.31 10.77 -62.07
CA MET A 1 -25.15 11.41 -60.74
C MET A 1 -25.42 10.33 -59.70
N LEU A 2 -24.37 9.67 -59.22
CA LEU A 2 -24.47 8.51 -58.31
C LEU A 2 -24.49 9.04 -56.87
N VAL A 3 -25.57 8.79 -56.14
CA VAL A 3 -25.71 9.16 -54.73
C VAL A 3 -24.96 8.12 -53.89
N LEU A 4 -23.87 8.55 -53.25
CA LEU A 4 -23.05 7.73 -52.35
C LEU A 4 -23.76 7.68 -50.98
N CYS A 5 -24.35 6.53 -50.63
CA CYS A 5 -24.89 6.29 -49.30
C CYS A 5 -23.74 6.07 -48.30
N ALA A 6 -23.57 7.01 -47.36
CA ALA A 6 -22.68 6.85 -46.22
C ALA A 6 -23.36 5.96 -45.17
N CYS A 7 -22.94 4.70 -45.06
CA CYS A 7 -23.28 3.86 -43.93
C CYS A 7 -22.46 4.32 -42.72
N LEU A 8 -23.05 5.18 -41.87
CA LEU A 8 -22.58 5.42 -40.52
C LEU A 8 -22.78 4.12 -39.73
N GLY A 9 -21.75 3.29 -39.66
CA GLY A 9 -21.70 2.16 -38.72
C GLY A 9 -21.57 2.73 -37.32
N LEU A 10 -22.67 2.70 -36.56
CA LEU A 10 -22.64 2.88 -35.11
C LEU A 10 -21.79 1.74 -34.53
N ALA A 11 -20.53 2.02 -34.22
CA ALA A 11 -19.76 1.22 -33.29
C ALA A 11 -20.42 1.37 -31.92
N VAL A 12 -21.31 0.44 -31.58
CA VAL A 12 -21.73 0.25 -30.19
C VAL A 12 -20.50 -0.28 -29.48
N GLY A 13 -19.76 0.61 -28.81
CA GLY A 13 -18.80 0.19 -27.79
C GLY A 13 -19.58 -0.64 -26.78
N ARG A 14 -19.26 -1.93 -26.68
CA ARG A 14 -19.75 -2.74 -25.57
C ARG A 14 -19.03 -2.21 -24.34
N ALA A 15 -19.79 -1.74 -23.34
CA ALA A 15 -19.25 -1.62 -22.00
C ALA A 15 -18.78 -3.03 -21.59
N GLY A 16 -17.47 -3.19 -21.35
CA GLY A 16 -16.96 -4.37 -20.66
C GLY A 16 -17.61 -4.40 -19.28
N ALA A 17 -17.98 -5.59 -18.79
CA ALA A 17 -18.31 -5.70 -17.38
C ALA A 17 -17.01 -5.47 -16.61
N ALA A 18 -16.89 -4.32 -15.93
CA ALA A 18 -15.75 -4.08 -15.07
C ALA A 18 -15.80 -5.08 -13.92
N GLY A 19 -14.74 -5.88 -13.76
CA GLY A 19 -14.64 -6.85 -12.67
C GLY A 19 -14.49 -6.15 -11.32
N THR A 20 -15.14 -6.71 -10.29
CA THR A 20 -15.03 -6.26 -8.90
C THR A 20 -13.81 -6.89 -8.24
N ILE A 21 -13.03 -6.12 -7.49
CA ILE A 21 -12.00 -6.66 -6.62
C ILE A 21 -12.54 -6.68 -5.19
N PHE A 22 -12.72 -7.88 -4.64
CA PHE A 22 -13.02 -8.07 -3.23
C PHE A 22 -11.73 -8.29 -2.47
N TRP A 23 -11.61 -7.69 -1.30
CA TRP A 23 -10.40 -7.80 -0.51
C TRP A 23 -10.71 -7.79 0.98
N SER A 24 -10.04 -8.64 1.76
CA SER A 24 -10.33 -8.73 3.20
C SER A 24 -9.26 -9.45 4.02
N SER A 25 -9.41 -9.39 5.33
CA SER A 25 -8.83 -10.35 6.28
C SER A 25 -9.91 -11.29 6.82
N GLN A 26 -9.51 -12.26 7.63
CA GLN A 26 -10.46 -13.11 8.35
C GLN A 26 -11.07 -12.39 9.57
N PHE A 27 -12.23 -12.85 10.04
CA PHE A 27 -12.83 -12.35 11.29
C PHE A 27 -11.99 -12.78 12.50
N GLN A 28 -11.76 -11.89 13.47
CA GLN A 28 -10.86 -12.11 14.61
C GLN A 28 -9.44 -12.47 14.19
N ASP A 29 -8.93 -11.78 13.17
CA ASP A 29 -7.56 -11.97 12.74
C ASP A 29 -6.59 -11.42 13.77
N LEU A 30 -5.34 -11.87 13.71
CA LEU A 30 -4.30 -11.47 14.64
C LEU A 30 -3.48 -10.32 14.06
N LEU A 31 -4.03 -9.10 14.14
CA LEU A 31 -3.44 -7.89 13.56
C LEU A 31 -2.78 -7.04 14.65
N PHE A 32 -1.47 -6.84 14.56
CA PHE A 32 -0.69 -6.18 15.61
C PHE A 32 0.16 -5.02 15.12
N ASP A 33 0.49 -4.10 16.03
CA ASP A 33 1.47 -3.06 15.80
C ASP A 33 2.91 -3.53 16.11
N SER A 34 3.90 -2.65 15.89
CA SER A 34 5.32 -2.95 16.18
C SER A 34 5.62 -3.20 17.67
N GLN A 35 4.68 -2.87 18.56
CA GLN A 35 4.75 -3.08 20.01
C GLN A 35 3.99 -4.32 20.46
N GLY A 36 3.36 -5.05 19.52
CA GLY A 36 2.55 -6.23 19.78
C GLY A 36 1.21 -5.92 20.44
N GLN A 37 0.70 -4.70 20.26
CA GLN A 37 -0.68 -4.34 20.61
C GLN A 37 -1.59 -4.55 19.41
N GLU A 38 -2.84 -4.94 19.64
CA GLU A 38 -3.84 -5.08 18.57
C GLU A 38 -4.01 -3.74 17.84
N LEU A 39 -4.20 -3.79 16.51
CA LEU A 39 -4.44 -2.58 15.72
C LEU A 39 -5.73 -1.90 16.20
N ASP A 40 -5.67 -0.60 16.44
CA ASP A 40 -6.82 0.17 16.92
C ASP A 40 -7.54 0.92 15.78
N HIS A 41 -8.52 1.75 16.15
CA HIS A 41 -9.30 2.56 15.21
C HIS A 41 -8.49 3.62 14.45
N SER A 42 -7.22 3.85 14.81
CA SER A 42 -6.36 4.81 14.11
C SER A 42 -5.78 4.25 12.81
N PHE A 43 -5.85 2.94 12.60
CA PHE A 43 -5.33 2.28 11.40
C PHE A 43 -6.29 2.36 10.21
N ALA A 44 -5.69 2.39 9.03
CA ALA A 44 -6.34 2.30 7.74
C ALA A 44 -5.65 1.23 6.89
N PHE A 45 -6.42 0.67 5.96
CA PHE A 45 -6.01 -0.39 5.05
C PHE A 45 -6.31 0.08 3.64
N GLU A 46 -5.32 0.03 2.76
CA GLU A 46 -5.50 0.36 1.35
C GLU A 46 -5.03 -0.80 0.48
N ILE A 47 -5.80 -1.07 -0.58
CA ILE A 47 -5.29 -1.79 -1.74
C ILE A 47 -4.94 -0.82 -2.84
N GLY A 48 -3.92 -1.15 -3.61
CA GLY A 48 -3.46 -0.29 -4.67
C GLY A 48 -2.20 -0.80 -5.34
N SER A 49 -1.59 0.05 -6.15
CA SER A 49 -0.38 -0.27 -6.89
C SER A 49 0.61 0.89 -6.86
N PHE A 50 1.89 0.55 -6.95
CA PHE A 50 2.96 1.50 -7.24
C PHE A 50 3.20 1.71 -8.75
N GLY A 51 2.37 1.10 -9.61
CA GLY A 51 2.57 1.11 -11.05
C GLY A 51 3.91 0.47 -11.42
N SER A 52 4.81 1.24 -12.04
CA SER A 52 6.17 0.78 -12.37
C SER A 52 7.19 0.93 -11.24
N PHE A 53 6.87 1.63 -10.15
CA PHE A 53 7.77 1.79 -9.02
C PHE A 53 7.81 0.48 -8.21
N ILE A 54 9.02 0.03 -7.84
CA ILE A 54 9.21 -1.18 -7.04
C ILE A 54 9.45 -0.74 -5.59
N PRO A 55 8.48 -0.95 -4.67
CA PRO A 55 8.64 -0.56 -3.28
C PRO A 55 9.68 -1.46 -2.60
N THR A 56 10.54 -0.85 -1.78
CA THR A 56 11.51 -1.51 -0.91
C THR A 56 11.60 -0.74 0.39
N HIS A 57 12.08 -1.38 1.47
CA HIS A 57 12.29 -0.66 2.74
C HIS A 57 13.22 0.56 2.58
N ALA A 58 14.19 0.49 1.67
CA ALA A 58 15.16 1.59 1.45
C ALA A 58 14.56 2.84 0.77
N ASN A 59 13.43 2.73 0.07
CA ASN A 59 12.82 3.83 -0.68
C ASN A 59 11.44 4.24 -0.13
N MET A 60 11.15 3.91 1.13
CA MET A 60 9.91 4.25 1.84
C MET A 60 9.52 5.74 1.75
N SER A 61 10.49 6.64 1.63
CA SER A 61 10.24 8.08 1.47
C SER A 61 9.51 8.46 0.19
N ASP A 62 9.57 7.59 -0.82
CA ASP A 62 9.01 7.85 -2.14
C ASP A 62 7.67 7.13 -2.33
N TRP A 63 7.23 6.32 -1.36
CA TRP A 63 6.05 5.47 -1.50
C TRP A 63 4.78 6.27 -1.73
N GLU A 64 4.46 7.22 -0.85
CA GLU A 64 3.22 8.01 -0.96
C GLU A 64 3.12 8.75 -2.31
N ALA A 65 4.25 9.20 -2.88
CA ALA A 65 4.28 9.89 -4.16
C ALA A 65 4.08 8.96 -5.38
N ASN A 66 4.29 7.65 -5.22
CA ASN A 66 4.14 6.65 -6.28
C ASN A 66 2.93 5.73 -6.05
N TRP A 67 2.20 5.91 -4.96
CA TRP A 67 1.10 5.04 -4.57
C TRP A 67 -0.21 5.49 -5.23
N LYS A 68 -0.85 4.55 -5.93
CA LYS A 68 -2.19 4.70 -6.51
C LYS A 68 -3.17 3.90 -5.66
N VAL A 69 -4.11 4.57 -5.03
CA VAL A 69 -5.14 3.93 -4.19
C VAL A 69 -6.21 3.33 -5.09
N PHE A 70 -6.45 2.02 -4.99
CA PHE A 70 -7.60 1.40 -5.63
C PHE A 70 -8.82 1.43 -4.71
N ASP A 71 -8.68 1.01 -3.45
CA ASP A 71 -9.75 1.08 -2.46
C ASP A 71 -9.18 1.21 -1.05
N ARG A 72 -10.03 1.61 -0.09
CA ARG A 72 -9.62 1.85 1.29
C ARG A 72 -10.69 1.49 2.31
N ALA A 73 -10.24 0.80 3.36
CA ALA A 73 -10.97 0.56 4.59
C ALA A 73 -10.40 1.44 5.72
N VAL A 74 -11.30 2.07 6.47
CA VAL A 74 -11.01 2.89 7.66
C VAL A 74 -12.06 2.60 8.73
N ASP A 75 -11.82 3.04 9.96
CA ASP A 75 -12.77 2.81 11.06
C ASP A 75 -14.21 3.22 10.69
N GLY A 76 -15.15 2.30 10.92
CA GLY A 76 -16.56 2.46 10.58
C GLY A 76 -16.89 2.36 9.08
N ASN A 77 -15.89 2.13 8.21
CA ASN A 77 -16.06 1.89 6.78
C ASN A 77 -15.04 0.84 6.30
N GLY A 78 -15.38 -0.43 6.50
CA GLY A 78 -14.55 -1.57 6.07
C GLY A 78 -13.55 -2.04 7.11
N TRP A 79 -13.12 -1.22 8.08
CA TRP A 79 -12.28 -1.65 9.21
C TRP A 79 -13.07 -1.74 10.52
N PHE A 80 -12.94 -2.86 11.22
CA PHE A 80 -13.62 -3.17 12.47
C PHE A 80 -12.58 -3.55 13.54
N ALA A 81 -12.04 -2.54 14.23
CA ALA A 81 -10.96 -2.74 15.20
C ALA A 81 -11.35 -3.66 16.37
N ASP A 82 -12.55 -3.52 16.93
CA ASP A 82 -12.98 -4.36 18.07
C ASP A 82 -13.08 -5.86 17.72
N ASP A 83 -13.29 -6.18 16.44
CA ASP A 83 -13.41 -7.55 15.93
C ASP A 83 -12.15 -7.99 15.15
N GLN A 84 -11.14 -7.13 15.04
CA GLN A 84 -9.87 -7.33 14.34
C GLN A 84 -10.02 -7.89 12.91
N PHE A 85 -10.81 -7.22 12.07
CA PHE A 85 -10.89 -7.56 10.64
C PHE A 85 -11.22 -6.37 9.74
N PHE A 86 -10.79 -6.47 8.47
CA PHE A 86 -11.18 -5.52 7.43
C PHE A 86 -11.76 -6.20 6.20
N PHE A 87 -12.57 -5.47 5.43
CA PHE A 87 -13.00 -5.85 4.10
C PHE A 87 -13.30 -4.63 3.24
N GLY A 88 -13.23 -4.80 1.92
CA GLY A 88 -13.65 -3.82 0.94
C GLY A 88 -13.99 -4.48 -0.39
N ALA A 89 -14.58 -3.67 -1.28
CA ALA A 89 -14.95 -4.07 -2.61
C ALA A 89 -15.06 -2.81 -3.48
N ALA A 90 -14.38 -2.81 -4.62
CA ALA A 90 -14.47 -1.74 -5.60
C ALA A 90 -14.38 -2.29 -7.02
N ASP A 91 -15.07 -1.62 -7.95
CA ASP A 91 -15.08 -1.96 -9.35
C ASP A 91 -14.03 -1.14 -10.10
N HIS A 92 -13.52 -1.69 -11.20
CA HIS A 92 -12.85 -0.83 -12.16
C HIS A 92 -13.83 0.17 -12.78
N ASN A 93 -13.37 1.41 -13.02
CA ASN A 93 -14.14 2.36 -13.81
C ASN A 93 -13.83 2.21 -15.32
N ASP A 94 -14.61 2.87 -16.17
CA ASP A 94 -14.48 2.81 -17.64
C ASP A 94 -13.10 3.27 -18.18
N LEU A 95 -12.29 3.93 -17.36
CA LEU A 95 -10.95 4.41 -17.71
C LEU A 95 -9.83 3.50 -17.18
N GLY A 96 -10.17 2.38 -16.54
CA GLY A 96 -9.22 1.47 -15.90
C GLY A 96 -8.74 1.95 -14.52
N GLY A 97 -9.37 2.98 -13.95
CA GLY A 97 -9.19 3.37 -12.55
C GLY A 97 -10.11 2.56 -11.63
N SER A 98 -10.35 3.07 -10.42
CA SER A 98 -11.32 2.53 -9.45
C SER A 98 -12.57 3.41 -9.34
N ASP A 99 -13.69 2.84 -8.92
CA ASP A 99 -14.91 3.57 -8.53
C ASP A 99 -14.96 3.91 -7.03
N SER A 100 -13.98 3.45 -6.24
CA SER A 100 -13.86 3.76 -4.82
C SER A 100 -13.76 5.28 -4.59
N PRO A 101 -14.48 5.84 -3.60
CA PRO A 101 -14.36 7.26 -3.25
C PRO A 101 -12.98 7.63 -2.67
N ALA A 102 -12.13 6.65 -2.35
CA ALA A 102 -10.77 6.87 -1.87
C ALA A 102 -9.74 6.99 -3.00
N ALA A 103 -10.07 6.56 -4.22
CA ALA A 103 -9.17 6.59 -5.37
C ALA A 103 -9.08 7.98 -6.00
N ASP A 104 -7.91 8.32 -6.57
CA ASP A 104 -7.78 9.49 -7.45
C ASP A 104 -8.43 9.16 -8.80
N PRO A 105 -9.39 9.96 -9.31
CA PRO A 105 -10.00 9.73 -10.62
C PRO A 105 -9.01 9.77 -11.80
N LEU A 106 -7.80 10.29 -11.60
CA LEU A 106 -6.73 10.32 -12.59
C LEU A 106 -5.86 9.05 -12.59
N ASP A 107 -5.94 8.23 -11.54
CA ASP A 107 -5.19 6.98 -11.48
C ASP A 107 -5.79 5.95 -12.44
N VAL A 108 -4.89 5.30 -13.17
CA VAL A 108 -5.21 4.19 -14.07
C VAL A 108 -4.34 3.01 -13.66
N PHE A 109 -4.96 1.84 -13.47
CA PHE A 109 -4.28 0.59 -13.17
C PHE A 109 -4.11 -0.19 -14.46
N LEU A 110 -2.86 -0.44 -14.83
CA LEU A 110 -2.54 -1.15 -16.07
C LEU A 110 -2.53 -2.66 -15.83
N ALA A 111 -2.94 -3.42 -16.84
CA ALA A 111 -2.84 -4.87 -16.81
C ALA A 111 -1.40 -5.32 -16.51
N GLY A 112 -1.25 -6.23 -15.55
CA GLY A 112 0.06 -6.71 -15.10
C GLY A 112 0.69 -5.91 -13.96
N GLU A 113 0.06 -4.81 -13.52
CA GLU A 113 0.53 -4.08 -12.34
C GLU A 113 0.33 -4.90 -11.07
N LYS A 114 1.35 -4.91 -10.21
CA LYS A 114 1.27 -5.61 -8.92
C LYS A 114 0.45 -4.81 -7.93
N ALA A 115 -0.45 -5.49 -7.22
CA ALA A 115 -1.23 -4.94 -6.14
C ALA A 115 -0.60 -5.23 -4.78
N TYR A 116 -0.82 -4.35 -3.83
CA TYR A 116 -0.29 -4.46 -2.47
C TYR A 116 -1.37 -4.11 -1.45
N PHE A 117 -1.29 -4.69 -0.27
CA PHE A 117 -1.94 -4.14 0.92
C PHE A 117 -0.97 -3.21 1.64
N TRP A 118 -1.36 -1.94 1.79
CA TRP A 118 -0.67 -1.01 2.66
C TRP A 118 -1.53 -0.72 3.89
N VAL A 119 -1.03 -1.15 5.05
CA VAL A 119 -1.66 -0.91 6.36
C VAL A 119 -0.86 0.16 7.09
N PHE A 120 -1.53 1.18 7.61
CA PHE A 120 -0.87 2.29 8.27
C PHE A 120 -1.78 3.04 9.25
N ASN A 121 -1.20 3.63 10.30
CA ASN A 121 -1.89 4.64 11.11
C ASN A 121 -1.69 6.08 10.58
N SER A 122 -0.59 6.31 9.86
CA SER A 122 -0.21 7.62 9.30
C SER A 122 0.81 7.40 8.19
N LYS A 123 0.58 7.96 6.99
CA LYS A 123 1.55 7.90 5.87
C LYS A 123 2.72 8.87 6.01
N ALA A 124 2.77 9.67 7.08
CA ALA A 124 3.92 10.54 7.31
C ALA A 124 5.15 9.71 7.71
N LEU A 125 6.32 10.05 7.18
CA LEU A 125 7.59 9.58 7.75
C LEU A 125 7.85 10.34 9.06
N ALA A 126 7.32 9.86 10.17
CA ALA A 126 7.42 10.51 11.46
C ALA A 126 7.40 9.50 12.61
N ALA A 127 7.83 9.97 13.79
CA ALA A 127 7.77 9.19 15.01
C ALA A 127 6.34 8.72 15.28
N GLY A 128 6.18 7.43 15.57
CA GLY A 128 4.87 6.83 15.85
C GLY A 128 4.04 6.49 14.61
N SER A 129 4.55 6.74 13.39
CA SER A 129 3.98 6.13 12.20
C SER A 129 4.33 4.65 12.16
N GLU A 130 3.36 3.83 11.79
CA GLU A 130 3.40 2.37 11.80
C GLU A 130 2.91 1.86 10.46
N TRP A 131 3.73 1.12 9.70
CA TRP A 131 3.38 0.61 8.36
C TRP A 131 3.56 -0.91 8.25
N ALA A 132 2.70 -1.55 7.46
CA ALA A 132 2.99 -2.83 6.81
C ALA A 132 2.68 -2.72 5.32
N LEU A 133 3.52 -3.33 4.48
CA LEU A 133 3.28 -3.45 3.05
C LEU A 133 3.54 -4.89 2.63
N VAL A 134 2.49 -5.57 2.18
CA VAL A 134 2.51 -6.99 1.81
C VAL A 134 1.81 -7.22 0.48
N THR A 135 2.11 -8.34 -0.17
CA THR A 135 1.53 -8.73 -1.46
C THR A 135 1.60 -10.24 -1.65
N ASP A 136 0.89 -10.76 -2.65
CA ASP A 136 1.09 -12.13 -3.16
C ASP A 136 2.08 -12.08 -4.35
N SER A 137 3.14 -12.87 -4.24
CA SER A 137 4.32 -12.84 -5.08
C SER A 137 4.50 -14.04 -5.98
N ASP A 138 3.45 -14.53 -6.63
CA ASP A 138 3.67 -15.60 -7.59
C ASP A 138 3.25 -15.31 -9.03
N PHE A 139 4.13 -14.69 -9.82
CA PHE A 139 3.92 -14.50 -11.26
C PHE A 139 3.95 -15.83 -12.07
N PHE A 140 4.45 -16.95 -11.52
CA PHE A 140 4.77 -18.14 -12.35
C PHE A 140 4.57 -19.54 -11.74
N SER A 141 4.24 -19.72 -10.46
CA SER A 141 4.04 -21.06 -9.85
C SER A 141 2.74 -21.30 -9.08
N ASN A 142 1.94 -20.28 -8.77
CA ASN A 142 0.58 -20.43 -8.29
C ASN A 142 -0.39 -20.11 -9.43
N THR A 143 -1.01 -21.13 -10.03
CA THR A 143 -2.09 -20.92 -10.99
C THR A 143 -3.34 -20.50 -10.22
N GLY A 144 -3.55 -19.19 -10.05
CA GLY A 144 -4.85 -18.67 -9.60
C GLY A 144 -4.84 -17.36 -8.83
N ASP A 145 -3.79 -17.06 -8.06
CA ASP A 145 -3.97 -16.13 -6.92
C ASP A 145 -3.02 -14.93 -6.91
N SER A 146 -2.18 -14.72 -7.93
CA SER A 146 -1.27 -13.57 -7.97
C SER A 146 -2.04 -12.24 -7.89
N TRP A 147 -1.65 -11.36 -6.97
CA TRP A 147 -2.28 -10.04 -6.82
C TRP A 147 -1.83 -9.09 -7.92
N ILE A 148 -2.45 -9.24 -9.08
CA ILE A 148 -2.15 -8.51 -10.30
C ILE A 148 -3.44 -7.88 -10.81
N PHE A 149 -3.37 -6.60 -11.16
CA PHE A 149 -4.45 -5.95 -11.88
C PHE A 149 -4.58 -6.55 -13.28
N GLU A 150 -5.77 -7.05 -13.59
CA GLU A 150 -6.11 -7.58 -14.91
C GLU A 150 -6.46 -6.44 -15.90
N ASP A 151 -6.58 -6.77 -17.17
CA ASP A 151 -7.07 -5.82 -18.18
C ASP A 151 -8.55 -5.50 -17.90
N SER A 152 -8.82 -4.32 -17.35
CA SER A 152 -10.18 -3.84 -17.04
C SER A 152 -11.09 -3.73 -18.27
N SER A 153 -10.52 -3.76 -19.48
CA SER A 153 -11.28 -3.77 -20.73
C SER A 153 -11.59 -5.17 -21.25
N ASP A 154 -11.04 -6.22 -20.64
CA ASP A 154 -11.31 -7.61 -21.02
C ASP A 154 -12.75 -8.00 -20.63
N PRO A 155 -13.63 -8.31 -21.60
CA PRO A 155 -15.00 -8.76 -21.31
C PRO A 155 -15.09 -10.13 -20.62
N LEU A 156 -13.96 -10.84 -20.47
CA LEU A 156 -13.88 -12.12 -19.76
C LEU A 156 -13.36 -11.96 -18.33
N TYR A 157 -12.96 -10.75 -17.91
CA TYR A 157 -12.58 -10.50 -16.53
C TYR A 157 -13.86 -10.36 -15.68
N PHE A 158 -13.97 -11.18 -14.63
CA PHE A 158 -15.13 -11.21 -13.73
C PHE A 158 -14.84 -10.65 -12.34
N GLY A 159 -13.62 -10.19 -12.09
CA GLY A 159 -13.15 -9.76 -10.77
C GLY A 159 -12.10 -10.68 -10.17
N SER A 160 -11.62 -10.30 -8.99
CA SER A 160 -10.59 -10.99 -8.21
C SER A 160 -10.92 -10.94 -6.73
N ASP A 161 -10.46 -11.95 -6.00
CA ASP A 161 -10.54 -12.03 -4.54
C ASP A 161 -9.11 -11.96 -3.99
N TRP A 162 -8.78 -10.90 -3.24
CA TRP A 162 -7.46 -10.68 -2.66
C TRP A 162 -7.55 -10.74 -1.13
N MET A 163 -7.22 -11.90 -0.55
CA MET A 163 -7.37 -12.13 0.88
C MET A 163 -6.02 -12.08 1.56
N LEU A 164 -5.92 -11.39 2.70
CA LEU A 164 -4.66 -11.24 3.44
C LEU A 164 -3.99 -12.60 3.76
N GLU A 165 -4.77 -13.66 3.91
CA GLU A 165 -4.25 -15.01 4.16
C GLU A 165 -3.46 -15.61 2.98
N ASP A 166 -3.69 -15.12 1.76
CA ASP A 166 -3.01 -15.56 0.54
C ASP A 166 -1.71 -14.78 0.29
N ALA A 167 -1.47 -13.68 1.01
CA ALA A 167 -0.24 -12.92 0.87
C ALA A 167 0.99 -13.76 1.31
N ASP A 168 2.10 -13.62 0.59
CA ASP A 168 3.32 -14.39 0.84
C ASP A 168 4.62 -13.57 0.74
N GLU A 169 4.56 -12.31 0.31
CA GLU A 169 5.69 -11.40 0.23
C GLU A 169 5.52 -10.20 1.17
N ILE A 170 6.59 -9.95 1.93
CA ILE A 170 6.68 -8.88 2.92
C ILE A 170 7.69 -7.86 2.44
N ILE A 171 7.24 -6.63 2.19
CA ILE A 171 8.14 -5.51 1.87
C ILE A 171 8.53 -4.77 3.14
N VAL A 172 7.56 -4.48 4.01
CA VAL A 172 7.74 -3.90 5.36
C VAL A 172 6.70 -4.47 6.31
N GLY A 173 7.04 -4.60 7.59
CA GLY A 173 6.14 -5.18 8.59
C GLY A 173 6.35 -6.68 8.71
N GLY A 174 5.30 -7.41 9.08
CA GLY A 174 5.32 -8.85 9.24
C GLY A 174 4.03 -9.46 8.75
N LEU A 175 4.14 -10.72 8.30
CA LEU A 175 3.04 -11.51 7.77
C LEU A 175 3.18 -12.97 8.23
N LEU A 176 2.09 -13.62 8.60
CA LEU A 176 2.00 -15.05 8.94
C LEU A 176 3.11 -15.53 9.89
N ASN A 177 3.31 -14.81 11.00
CA ASN A 177 4.34 -15.06 12.02
C ASN A 177 5.79 -14.82 11.58
N VAL A 178 6.01 -14.21 10.42
CA VAL A 178 7.34 -13.83 9.92
C VAL A 178 7.46 -12.30 9.92
N GLN A 179 8.46 -11.76 10.63
CA GLN A 179 8.81 -10.34 10.54
C GLN A 179 9.73 -10.14 9.33
N GLY A 180 9.37 -9.18 8.46
CA GLY A 180 10.20 -8.68 7.38
C GLY A 180 10.98 -7.44 7.78
N ASP A 181 11.26 -6.56 6.82
CA ASP A 181 11.96 -5.32 7.08
C ASP A 181 11.12 -4.36 7.95
N GLY A 182 11.80 -3.59 8.82
CA GLY A 182 11.17 -2.63 9.72
C GLY A 182 11.66 -2.76 11.17
N GLU A 183 11.26 -1.81 12.00
CA GLU A 183 11.62 -1.79 13.43
C GLU A 183 10.47 -2.33 14.29
N PHE A 184 10.78 -3.30 15.16
CA PHE A 184 9.84 -3.95 16.07
C PHE A 184 10.39 -3.90 17.49
N SER A 185 9.51 -3.67 18.46
CA SER A 185 9.86 -3.70 19.89
C SER A 185 9.38 -4.95 20.61
N THR A 186 8.33 -5.60 20.08
CA THR A 186 7.77 -6.85 20.60
C THR A 186 7.45 -7.80 19.44
N LEU A 187 7.76 -9.08 19.62
CA LEU A 187 7.27 -10.15 18.76
C LEU A 187 6.02 -10.78 19.41
N PRO A 188 4.83 -10.67 18.80
CA PRO A 188 3.64 -11.37 19.27
C PRO A 188 3.85 -12.89 19.27
N GLY A 189 3.14 -13.61 20.14
CA GLY A 189 3.22 -15.08 20.19
C GLY A 189 2.72 -15.75 18.90
N ALA A 190 1.74 -15.12 18.24
CA ALA A 190 1.31 -15.40 16.88
C ALA A 190 0.71 -14.12 16.27
N PHE A 191 0.80 -13.96 14.95
CA PHE A 191 0.17 -12.86 14.20
C PHE A 191 -0.06 -13.23 12.74
N THR A 192 -1.12 -12.68 12.15
CA THR A 192 -1.35 -12.72 10.70
C THR A 192 -0.68 -11.53 10.04
N LEU A 193 -0.83 -10.32 10.61
CA LEU A 193 -0.13 -9.13 10.17
C LEU A 193 0.49 -8.42 11.38
N GLN A 194 1.70 -7.89 11.21
CA GLN A 194 2.31 -6.99 12.17
C GLN A 194 2.83 -5.73 11.45
N THR A 195 2.49 -4.52 11.90
CA THR A 195 3.14 -3.30 11.39
C THR A 195 4.52 -3.10 12.00
N ALA A 196 5.35 -2.33 11.32
CA ALA A 196 6.65 -1.90 11.78
C ALA A 196 6.67 -0.40 12.02
N ALA A 197 7.44 0.03 13.02
CA ALA A 197 7.68 1.44 13.27
C ALA A 197 8.45 2.07 12.11
N VAL A 198 7.96 3.20 11.63
CA VAL A 198 8.60 3.97 10.56
C VAL A 198 9.72 4.83 11.17
N PRO A 199 10.95 4.75 10.66
CA PRO A 199 12.06 5.55 11.19
C PRO A 199 11.81 7.06 11.06
N GLU A 200 12.14 7.82 12.10
CA GLU A 200 12.13 9.28 12.03
C GLU A 200 13.12 9.79 10.97
N PRO A 201 12.71 10.65 10.02
CA PRO A 201 13.63 11.33 9.13
C PRO A 201 14.38 12.42 9.90
N GLY A 202 15.41 12.05 10.68
CA GLY A 202 16.27 13.08 11.25
C GLY A 202 17.20 12.73 12.39
N SER A 203 17.06 11.64 13.12
CA SER A 203 17.87 11.47 14.35
C SER A 203 19.38 11.35 14.02
N ALA A 204 19.73 10.65 12.93
CA ALA A 204 21.10 10.59 12.43
C ALA A 204 21.58 11.93 11.82
N LEU A 205 20.73 12.62 11.05
CA LEU A 205 21.07 13.90 10.42
C LEU A 205 21.29 15.01 11.48
N LEU A 206 20.43 15.04 12.50
CA LEU A 206 20.53 15.93 13.66
C LEU A 206 21.74 15.59 14.53
N PHE A 207 22.10 14.31 14.67
CA PHE A 207 23.34 13.90 15.33
C PHE A 207 24.58 14.38 14.55
N TRP A 208 24.60 14.24 13.22
CA TRP A 208 25.68 14.75 12.39
C TRP A 208 25.77 16.28 12.40
N LEU A 209 24.64 17.00 12.36
CA LEU A 209 24.58 18.46 12.46
C LEU A 209 25.01 18.96 13.86
N SER A 210 24.64 18.27 14.93
CA SER A 210 25.07 18.61 16.29
C SER A 210 26.56 18.29 16.53
N CYS A 211 27.07 17.17 16.02
CA CYS A 211 28.50 16.85 16.10
C CYS A 211 29.36 17.83 15.28
N SER A 212 28.93 18.18 14.06
CA SER A 212 29.65 19.13 13.20
C SER A 212 29.67 20.55 13.80
N THR A 213 28.57 21.03 14.37
CA THR A 213 28.54 22.33 15.08
C THR A 213 29.42 22.34 16.35
N LEU A 214 29.49 21.23 17.09
CA LEU A 214 30.39 21.10 18.26
C LEU A 214 31.88 21.04 17.87
N LEU A 215 32.22 20.37 16.76
CA LEU A 215 33.58 20.34 16.22
C LEU A 215 34.02 21.72 15.73
N LEU A 216 33.15 22.44 15.01
CA LEU A 216 33.41 23.80 14.55
C LEU A 216 33.60 24.78 15.73
N ARG A 217 32.82 24.65 16.82
CA ARG A 217 33.00 25.43 18.06
C ARG A 217 34.32 25.14 18.79
N ARG A 218 34.81 23.89 18.75
CA ARG A 218 36.10 23.54 19.37
C ARG A 218 37.29 24.08 18.58
N VAL A 219 37.19 24.11 17.26
CA VAL A 219 38.20 24.69 16.37
C VAL A 219 38.27 26.22 16.54
N SER A 220 37.13 26.92 16.60
CA SER A 220 37.13 28.38 16.78
C SER A 220 37.72 28.84 18.12
N LYS A 221 37.42 28.13 19.21
CA LYS A 221 38.00 28.42 20.55
C LYS A 221 39.51 28.19 20.61
N ARG A 222 40.06 27.23 19.84
CA ARG A 222 41.51 26.98 19.79
C ARG A 222 42.27 27.99 18.92
N LEU A 223 41.59 28.64 17.98
CA LEU A 223 42.17 29.62 17.06
C LEU A 223 42.10 31.07 17.53
N GLY A 224 41.47 31.36 18.68
CA GLY A 224 41.47 32.71 19.26
C GLY A 224 40.75 33.76 18.41
N ILE A 225 39.75 33.36 17.61
CA ILE A 225 38.93 34.28 16.80
C ILE A 225 37.58 34.42 17.49
N LEU A 226 37.56 35.22 18.56
CA LEU A 226 36.41 35.94 19.09
C LEU A 226 37.00 36.98 20.06
N ALA A 227 37.26 38.15 19.49
CA ALA A 227 37.20 39.43 20.20
C ALA A 227 35.86 40.08 19.83
#